data_AF-X1DKU1-F1
#
_entry.id   AF-X1DKU1-F1
#
_cell.length_a   1.000
_cell.length_b   1.000
_cell.length_c   1.000
_cell.angle_alpha   90.00
_cell.angle_beta   90.00
_cell.angle_gamma   90.00
#
_symmetry.space_group_name_H-M   'P 1'
#
loop_
_entity.id
_entity.type
_entity.pdbx_description
1 polymer ?
#
loop_
_entity_poly.entity_id
_entity_poly.type
_entity_poly.pdbx_seq_one_letter_code
_entity_poly.pdbx_strand_id
1 'polypeptide(L)'
;IQAFEPILIEGKAIQIHPLVCAAFNADFDGDQMAVHIPLSVEAQVEAQTLMLSTQNILSPAHGRPLAVPSQDMVLGCYYLTLEKKEMKGEGRIFASGDDVLLALENKKISLHAQIKLRFNGSFMNLSTYYDDQAVMVCPITEMHNELIETTPGRIIFNNILPKGIPFINGMLKKKGLESLVFYAYLKVGLELTIDMLDKIKELGFNHATFAGFSLGIDDFIIPREKPELVEKAEKEIQKIENLYREGTISAGERFNRAVEIWGAVTDKVSSAMIEKMRKVSFEGKELNSLF
;
A
#
# COMPACT_ATOMS: atom_id res chain seq x y z
N ILE A 1 -6.34 -23.15 11.30
CA ILE A 1 -7.47 -23.83 10.61
C ILE A 1 -8.67 -22.91 10.72
N GLN A 2 -9.45 -22.74 9.66
CA GLN A 2 -10.66 -21.92 9.64
C GLN A 2 -11.79 -22.73 8.97
N ALA A 3 -13.03 -22.37 9.29
CA ALA A 3 -14.24 -22.90 8.64
C ALA A 3 -14.75 -21.91 7.58
N PHE A 4 -15.34 -22.47 6.53
CA PHE A 4 -15.94 -21.75 5.40
C PHE A 4 -17.25 -22.41 5.00
N GLU A 5 -18.15 -21.62 4.43
CA GLU A 5 -19.36 -22.13 3.81
C GLU A 5 -19.07 -22.52 2.35
N PRO A 6 -19.25 -23.79 1.95
CA PRO A 6 -18.91 -24.24 0.61
C PRO A 6 -19.94 -23.74 -0.42
N ILE A 7 -19.45 -23.20 -1.52
CA ILE A 7 -20.26 -22.85 -2.70
C ILE A 7 -19.92 -23.85 -3.80
N LEU A 8 -20.95 -24.45 -4.40
CA LEU A 8 -20.75 -25.38 -5.51
C LEU A 8 -20.25 -24.62 -6.74
N ILE A 9 -19.13 -25.07 -7.28
CA ILE A 9 -18.50 -24.54 -8.48
C ILE A 9 -18.18 -25.67 -9.45
N GLU A 10 -18.03 -25.34 -10.73
CA GLU A 10 -17.48 -26.26 -11.71
C GLU A 10 -15.94 -26.29 -11.61
N GLY A 11 -15.33 -27.44 -11.91
CA GLY A 11 -13.88 -27.63 -11.86
C GLY A 11 -13.41 -28.57 -10.74
N LYS A 12 -12.10 -28.71 -10.60
CA LYS A 12 -11.45 -29.60 -9.61
C LYS A 12 -10.54 -28.85 -8.62
N ALA A 13 -10.54 -27.51 -8.67
CA ALA A 13 -9.71 -26.66 -7.82
C ALA A 13 -10.58 -26.00 -6.76
N ILE A 14 -10.04 -25.88 -5.54
CA ILE A 14 -10.68 -25.15 -4.45
C ILE A 14 -10.45 -23.66 -4.69
N GLN A 15 -11.52 -22.86 -4.59
CA GLN A 15 -11.42 -21.41 -4.57
C GLN A 15 -11.43 -20.94 -3.11
N ILE A 16 -10.45 -20.12 -2.74
CA ILE A 16 -10.34 -19.52 -1.42
C ILE A 16 -10.26 -18.00 -1.53
N HIS A 17 -10.80 -17.31 -0.53
CA HIS A 17 -10.83 -15.86 -0.52
C HIS A 17 -9.41 -15.25 -0.38
N PRO A 18 -9.01 -14.24 -1.18
CA PRO A 18 -7.65 -13.69 -1.15
C PRO A 18 -7.21 -13.14 0.21
N LEU A 19 -8.13 -12.57 0.99
CA LEU A 19 -7.82 -11.97 2.29
C LEU A 19 -7.47 -13.00 3.38
N VAL A 20 -7.76 -14.29 3.18
CA VAL A 20 -7.40 -15.34 4.14
C VAL A 20 -6.08 -16.05 3.78
N CYS A 21 -5.54 -15.85 2.58
CA CYS A 21 -4.30 -16.50 2.13
C CYS A 21 -3.12 -16.24 3.08
N ALA A 22 -3.01 -15.02 3.63
CA ALA A 22 -1.98 -14.67 4.60
C ALA A 22 -2.07 -15.50 5.89
N ALA A 23 -3.28 -15.83 6.35
CA ALA A 23 -3.49 -16.64 7.55
C ALA A 23 -3.15 -18.12 7.32
N PHE A 24 -3.30 -18.61 6.09
CA PHE A 24 -2.88 -19.96 5.68
C PHE A 24 -1.42 -20.03 5.27
N ASN A 25 -0.75 -18.88 5.08
CA ASN A 25 0.57 -18.78 4.45
C ASN A 25 0.61 -19.57 3.13
N ALA A 26 -0.47 -19.46 2.35
CA ALA A 26 -0.67 -20.16 1.11
C ALA A 26 -0.58 -19.18 -0.06
N ASP A 27 -0.05 -19.66 -1.19
CA ASP A 27 -0.09 -18.98 -2.47
C ASP A 27 -0.79 -19.84 -3.53
N PHE A 28 -0.70 -19.43 -4.79
CA PHE A 28 -1.40 -20.07 -5.91
C PHE A 28 -0.43 -20.67 -6.93
N ASP A 29 0.73 -21.16 -6.48
CA ASP A 29 1.75 -21.76 -7.36
C ASP A 29 1.68 -23.30 -7.46
N GLY A 30 0.79 -23.93 -6.67
CA GLY A 30 0.63 -25.39 -6.62
C GLY A 30 0.19 -25.94 -5.26
N ASP A 31 0.01 -25.08 -4.26
CA ASP A 31 -0.44 -25.44 -2.92
C ASP A 31 -1.73 -26.28 -2.90
N GLN A 32 -1.77 -27.23 -1.97
CA GLN A 32 -2.91 -28.14 -1.77
C GLN A 32 -3.52 -27.93 -0.39
N MET A 33 -4.85 -27.97 -0.31
CA MET A 33 -5.59 -27.82 0.93
C MET A 33 -6.46 -29.05 1.20
N ALA A 34 -6.43 -29.53 2.46
CA ALA A 34 -7.30 -30.60 2.92
C ALA A 34 -8.62 -30.03 3.45
N VAL A 35 -9.74 -30.56 2.97
CA VAL A 35 -11.08 -30.17 3.40
C VAL A 35 -11.69 -31.28 4.26
N HIS A 36 -12.17 -30.91 5.44
CA HIS A 36 -12.82 -31.80 6.39
C HIS A 36 -14.26 -31.33 6.62
N ILE A 37 -15.19 -32.27 6.81
CA ILE A 37 -16.61 -31.97 6.97
C ILE A 37 -17.04 -32.33 8.40
N PRO A 38 -17.50 -31.37 9.24
CA PRO A 38 -18.02 -31.67 10.56
C PRO A 38 -19.38 -32.38 10.46
N LEU A 39 -19.49 -33.56 11.09
CA LEU A 39 -20.69 -34.40 10.99
C LEU A 39 -21.68 -34.20 12.14
N SER A 40 -21.20 -34.00 13.38
CA SER A 40 -22.08 -33.80 14.53
C SER A 40 -22.62 -32.37 14.59
N VAL A 41 -23.80 -32.21 15.17
CA VAL A 41 -24.44 -30.89 15.31
C VAL A 41 -23.57 -29.96 16.16
N GLU A 42 -22.93 -30.50 17.21
CA GLU A 42 -22.03 -29.77 18.09
C GLU A 42 -20.81 -29.25 17.30
N ALA A 43 -20.20 -30.08 16.46
CA ALA A 43 -19.05 -29.69 15.64
C ALA A 43 -19.43 -28.67 14.57
N GLN A 44 -20.64 -28.75 14.01
CA GLN A 44 -21.14 -27.74 13.05
C GLN A 44 -21.34 -26.38 13.73
N VAL A 45 -21.96 -26.37 14.91
CA VAL A 45 -22.17 -25.15 15.70
C VAL A 45 -20.84 -24.54 16.14
N GLU A 46 -19.88 -25.37 16.57
CA GLU A 46 -18.52 -24.93 16.92
C GLU A 46 -17.81 -24.33 15.72
N ALA A 47 -17.84 -25.01 14.57
CA ALA A 47 -17.21 -24.52 13.34
C ALA A 47 -17.79 -23.17 12.90
N GLN A 48 -19.11 -23.01 12.98
CA GLN A 48 -19.78 -21.77 12.60
C GLN A 48 -19.55 -20.63 13.60
N THR A 49 -19.50 -20.92 14.89
CA THR A 49 -19.42 -19.88 15.94
C THR A 49 -17.98 -19.44 16.20
N LEU A 50 -17.03 -20.38 16.20
CA LEU A 50 -15.64 -20.12 16.61
C LEU A 50 -14.64 -20.18 15.46
N MET A 51 -14.82 -21.12 14.52
CA MET A 51 -13.81 -21.38 13.49
C MET A 51 -14.05 -20.58 12.21
N LEU A 52 -15.22 -19.98 12.02
CA LEU A 52 -15.58 -19.25 10.81
C LEU A 52 -14.52 -18.16 10.51
N SER A 53 -14.11 -18.05 9.25
CA SER A 53 -13.04 -17.12 8.84
C SER A 53 -13.36 -15.66 9.19
N THR A 54 -14.63 -15.26 9.17
CA THR A 54 -15.10 -13.92 9.54
C THR A 54 -14.86 -13.58 11.01
N GLN A 55 -14.77 -14.57 11.91
CA GLN A 55 -14.45 -14.33 13.32
C GLN A 55 -12.94 -14.15 13.55
N ASN A 56 -12.11 -14.62 12.62
CA ASN A 56 -10.67 -14.72 12.77
C ASN A 56 -9.93 -13.62 12.00
N ILE A 57 -10.32 -12.36 12.23
CA ILE A 57 -9.73 -11.18 11.57
C ILE A 57 -8.43 -10.74 12.24
N LEU A 58 -8.28 -10.95 13.54
CA LEU A 58 -7.09 -10.56 14.31
C LEU A 58 -6.20 -11.76 14.62
N SER A 59 -4.89 -11.52 14.69
CA SER A 59 -3.92 -12.50 15.16
C SER A 59 -4.06 -12.73 16.66
N PRO A 60 -4.24 -13.98 17.13
CA PRO A 60 -4.28 -14.30 18.56
C PRO A 60 -2.98 -13.94 19.29
N ALA A 61 -1.84 -13.94 18.59
CA ALA A 61 -0.53 -13.73 19.20
C ALA A 61 -0.23 -12.26 19.52
N HIS A 62 -0.66 -11.34 18.64
CA HIS A 62 -0.25 -9.93 18.70
C HIS A 62 -1.41 -8.94 18.56
N GLY A 63 -2.64 -9.41 18.31
CA GLY A 63 -3.84 -8.57 18.19
C GLY A 63 -3.93 -7.73 16.92
N ARG A 64 -2.96 -7.85 16.00
CA ARG A 64 -2.97 -7.14 14.71
C ARG A 64 -3.86 -7.84 13.69
N PRO A 65 -4.46 -7.11 12.73
CA PRO A 65 -5.26 -7.73 11.67
C PRO A 65 -4.44 -8.72 10.82
N LEU A 66 -5.00 -9.91 10.60
CA LEU A 66 -4.53 -10.92 9.66
C LEU A 66 -5.15 -10.73 8.28
N ALA A 67 -6.44 -10.38 8.23
CA ALA A 67 -7.16 -10.11 6.98
C ALA A 67 -6.85 -8.69 6.48
N VAL A 68 -5.66 -8.51 5.92
CA VAL A 68 -5.20 -7.24 5.36
C VAL A 68 -5.06 -7.38 3.84
N PRO A 69 -5.51 -6.39 3.05
CA PRO A 69 -5.24 -6.35 1.62
C PRO A 69 -3.73 -6.50 1.33
N SER A 70 -3.40 -7.28 0.31
CA SER A 70 -2.03 -7.58 -0.09
C SER A 70 -1.81 -7.30 -1.58
N GLN A 71 -0.53 -7.15 -1.96
CA GLN A 71 -0.08 -7.05 -3.36
C GLN A 71 -0.95 -6.08 -4.20
N ASP A 72 -1.64 -6.58 -5.21
CA ASP A 72 -2.40 -5.79 -6.19
C ASP A 72 -3.54 -4.99 -5.57
N MET A 73 -4.18 -5.51 -4.51
CA MET A 73 -5.21 -4.77 -3.79
C MET A 73 -4.63 -3.50 -3.16
N VAL A 74 -3.43 -3.60 -2.58
CA VAL A 74 -2.71 -2.46 -2.01
C VAL A 74 -2.30 -1.51 -3.12
N LEU A 75 -1.80 -2.03 -4.25
CA LEU A 75 -1.37 -1.23 -5.38
C LEU A 75 -2.53 -0.40 -5.98
N GLY A 76 -3.71 -1.00 -6.12
CA GLY A 76 -4.91 -0.28 -6.58
C GLY A 76 -5.37 0.80 -5.61
N CYS A 77 -5.37 0.52 -4.30
CA CYS A 77 -5.69 1.52 -3.27
C CYS A 77 -4.65 2.65 -3.23
N TYR A 78 -3.37 2.32 -3.38
CA TYR A 78 -2.29 3.29 -3.48
C TYR A 78 -2.47 4.20 -4.69
N TYR A 79 -2.69 3.62 -5.86
CA TYR A 79 -2.96 4.37 -7.09
C TYR A 79 -4.15 5.30 -6.90
N LEU A 80 -5.27 4.78 -6.38
CA LEU A 80 -6.48 5.57 -6.16
C LEU A 80 -6.25 6.76 -5.22
N THR A 81 -5.47 6.59 -4.16
CA THR A 81 -5.24 7.63 -3.14
C THR A 81 -4.08 8.57 -3.45
N LEU A 82 -3.34 8.30 -4.54
CA LEU A 82 -2.22 9.11 -5.01
C LEU A 82 -2.68 10.52 -5.42
N GLU A 83 -1.80 11.48 -5.17
CA GLU A 83 -1.93 12.87 -5.57
C GLU A 83 -0.76 13.24 -6.49
N LYS A 84 -1.08 13.92 -7.60
CA LYS A 84 -0.10 14.42 -8.57
C LYS A 84 -0.33 15.90 -8.84
N LYS A 85 0.76 16.61 -9.07
CA LYS A 85 0.76 18.02 -9.49
C LYS A 85 0.55 18.14 -11.00
N GLU A 86 0.12 19.31 -11.45
CA GLU A 86 -0.10 19.68 -12.86
C GLU A 86 -1.13 18.81 -13.58
N MET A 87 -2.14 18.35 -12.84
CA MET A 87 -3.17 17.48 -13.39
C MET A 87 -4.39 18.28 -13.87
N LYS A 88 -5.10 17.73 -14.86
CA LYS A 88 -6.32 18.35 -15.38
C LYS A 88 -7.35 18.54 -14.26
N GLY A 89 -7.77 19.78 -14.04
CA GLY A 89 -8.78 20.12 -13.03
C GLY A 89 -8.22 20.46 -11.65
N GLU A 90 -6.90 20.62 -11.53
CA GLU A 90 -6.25 21.08 -10.30
C GLU A 90 -6.79 22.43 -9.81
N GLY A 91 -6.95 22.56 -8.49
CA GLY A 91 -7.40 23.77 -7.81
C GLY A 91 -8.90 24.05 -7.95
N ARG A 92 -9.67 23.20 -8.64
CA ARG A 92 -11.14 23.37 -8.76
C ARG A 92 -11.82 23.18 -7.41
N ILE A 93 -12.86 23.98 -7.19
CA ILE A 93 -13.66 23.96 -5.97
C ILE A 93 -14.99 23.26 -6.27
N PHE A 94 -15.37 22.32 -5.41
CA PHE A 94 -16.61 21.55 -5.50
C PHE A 94 -17.42 21.68 -4.22
N ALA A 95 -18.76 21.65 -4.36
CA ALA A 95 -19.69 21.81 -3.25
C ALA A 95 -20.08 20.46 -2.60
N SER A 96 -20.02 19.37 -3.36
CA SER A 96 -20.36 18.00 -2.96
C SER A 96 -19.40 16.99 -3.58
N GLY A 97 -19.25 15.81 -2.95
CA GLY A 97 -18.53 14.68 -3.52
C GLY A 97 -19.16 14.17 -4.82
N ASP A 98 -20.49 14.23 -4.95
CA ASP A 98 -21.20 13.78 -6.16
C ASP A 98 -20.84 14.65 -7.38
N ASP A 99 -20.65 15.96 -7.18
CA ASP A 99 -20.22 16.87 -8.25
C ASP A 99 -18.81 16.52 -8.75
N VAL A 100 -17.95 16.05 -7.83
CA VAL A 100 -16.59 15.60 -8.16
C VAL A 100 -16.67 14.34 -9.01
N LEU A 101 -17.47 13.35 -8.60
CA LEU A 101 -17.65 12.11 -9.35
C LEU A 101 -18.22 12.38 -10.74
N LEU A 102 -19.25 13.24 -10.85
CA LEU A 102 -19.82 13.65 -12.13
C LEU A 102 -18.78 14.35 -13.02
N ALA A 103 -17.92 15.19 -12.44
CA ALA A 103 -16.85 15.84 -13.19
C ALA A 103 -15.76 14.86 -13.65
N LEU A 104 -15.50 13.81 -12.87
CA LEU A 104 -14.57 12.73 -13.20
C LEU A 104 -15.12 11.88 -14.36
N GLU A 105 -16.39 11.48 -14.30
CA GLU A 105 -17.07 10.73 -15.37
C GLU A 105 -17.08 11.50 -16.69
N ASN A 106 -17.32 12.81 -16.63
CA ASN A 106 -17.24 13.70 -17.78
C ASN A 106 -15.81 14.03 -18.25
N LYS A 107 -14.78 13.39 -17.65
CA LYS A 107 -13.35 13.58 -17.95
C LYS A 107 -12.90 15.05 -17.85
N LYS A 108 -13.57 15.85 -17.02
CA LYS A 108 -13.23 17.27 -16.79
C LYS A 108 -12.11 17.43 -15.76
N ILE A 109 -11.98 16.47 -14.85
CA ILE A 109 -10.91 16.37 -13.85
C ILE A 109 -10.20 15.02 -13.96
N SER A 110 -8.97 14.94 -13.48
CA SER A 110 -8.21 13.69 -13.36
C SER A 110 -8.34 13.08 -11.97
N LEU A 111 -8.17 11.76 -11.87
CA LEU A 111 -8.29 10.98 -10.62
C LEU A 111 -7.36 11.48 -9.51
N HIS A 112 -6.13 11.87 -9.88
CA HIS A 112 -5.07 12.30 -8.96
C HIS A 112 -4.96 13.83 -8.81
N ALA A 113 -5.87 14.59 -9.43
CA ALA A 113 -5.81 16.05 -9.38
C ALA A 113 -6.17 16.57 -7.98
N GLN A 114 -5.39 17.53 -7.48
CA GLN A 114 -5.68 18.20 -6.22
C GLN A 114 -6.89 19.13 -6.40
N ILE A 115 -7.95 18.91 -5.63
CA ILE A 115 -9.20 19.67 -5.66
C ILE A 115 -9.55 20.19 -4.27
N LYS A 116 -10.40 21.20 -4.21
CA LYS A 116 -10.97 21.74 -2.98
C LYS A 116 -12.42 21.29 -2.84
N LEU A 117 -12.72 20.56 -1.78
CA LEU A 117 -14.07 20.09 -1.49
C LEU A 117 -14.58 20.79 -0.24
N ARG A 118 -15.81 21.30 -0.29
CA ARG A 118 -16.52 21.74 0.91
C ARG A 118 -16.97 20.52 1.69
N PHE A 119 -16.43 20.32 2.88
CA PHE A 119 -16.67 19.12 3.68
C PHE A 119 -17.28 19.46 5.05
N ASN A 120 -18.14 18.56 5.53
CA ASN A 120 -18.72 18.64 6.86
C ASN A 120 -18.67 17.24 7.49
N GLY A 121 -17.99 17.12 8.63
CA GLY A 121 -17.86 15.87 9.36
C GLY A 121 -16.47 15.67 9.96
N SER A 122 -16.25 14.46 10.49
CA SER A 122 -14.97 14.06 11.06
C SER A 122 -13.93 13.87 9.96
N PHE A 123 -12.81 14.57 10.06
CA PHE A 123 -11.74 14.57 9.08
C PHE A 123 -10.41 14.14 9.72
N MET A 124 -9.71 13.26 9.03
CA MET A 124 -8.40 12.74 9.42
C MET A 124 -7.40 13.03 8.32
N ASN A 125 -6.43 13.90 8.60
CA ASN A 125 -5.43 14.32 7.62
C ASN A 125 -4.08 13.62 7.87
N LEU A 126 -3.85 12.54 7.13
CA LEU A 126 -2.58 11.82 7.17
C LEU A 126 -1.47 12.58 6.41
N SER A 127 -1.82 13.40 5.41
CA SER A 127 -0.83 14.16 4.62
C SER A 127 -0.07 15.21 5.43
N THR A 128 -0.62 15.68 6.55
CA THR A 128 0.02 16.72 7.40
C THR A 128 0.67 16.12 8.66
N TYR A 129 0.50 14.82 8.91
CA TYR A 129 0.99 14.17 10.11
C TYR A 129 2.46 13.71 9.94
N TYR A 130 3.20 13.58 11.05
CA TYR A 130 4.60 13.12 11.03
C TYR A 130 4.77 11.72 10.42
N ASP A 131 3.75 10.88 10.49
CA ASP A 131 3.68 9.57 9.86
C ASP A 131 2.42 9.48 8.98
N ASP A 132 2.63 9.40 7.66
CA ASP A 132 1.60 9.35 6.62
C ASP A 132 0.78 8.05 6.63
N GLN A 133 1.15 7.08 7.47
CA GLN A 133 0.50 5.78 7.59
C GLN A 133 -0.14 5.53 8.97
N ALA A 134 0.07 6.42 9.95
CA ALA A 134 -0.39 6.23 11.33
C ALA A 134 -1.85 6.66 11.54
N VAL A 135 -2.79 5.91 10.94
CA VAL A 135 -4.25 6.12 11.07
C VAL A 135 -4.72 6.11 12.53
N MET A 136 -4.06 5.32 13.38
CA MET A 136 -4.44 5.17 14.79
C MET A 136 -4.14 6.39 15.67
N VAL A 137 -3.12 7.18 15.33
CA VAL A 137 -2.60 8.28 16.17
C VAL A 137 -2.97 9.65 15.60
N CYS A 138 -3.40 9.68 14.33
CA CYS A 138 -3.78 10.93 13.68
C CYS A 138 -4.99 11.58 14.41
N PRO A 139 -4.90 12.87 14.77
CA PRO A 139 -6.00 13.55 15.44
C PRO A 139 -7.20 13.71 14.50
N ILE A 140 -8.38 13.45 15.03
CA ILE A 140 -9.64 13.67 14.31
C ILE A 140 -10.04 15.12 14.53
N THR A 141 -10.25 15.85 13.44
CA THR A 141 -10.78 17.22 13.50
C THR A 141 -12.18 17.22 12.95
N GLU A 142 -13.14 17.77 13.71
CA GLU A 142 -14.49 18.01 13.20
C GLU A 142 -14.48 19.28 12.36
N MET A 143 -14.73 19.12 11.06
CA MET A 143 -14.77 20.22 10.10
C MET A 143 -16.23 20.60 9.87
N HIS A 144 -16.56 21.88 10.01
CA HIS A 144 -17.90 22.39 9.71
C HIS A 144 -17.87 23.37 8.56
N ASN A 145 -18.25 22.87 7.37
CA ASN A 145 -18.39 23.69 6.17
C ASN A 145 -17.07 24.36 5.72
N GLU A 146 -15.95 23.68 5.98
CA GLU A 146 -14.61 24.13 5.60
C GLU A 146 -14.21 23.55 4.24
N LEU A 147 -13.30 24.24 3.57
CA LEU A 147 -12.71 23.77 2.31
C LEU A 147 -11.50 22.90 2.63
N ILE A 148 -11.62 21.60 2.35
CA ILE A 148 -10.51 20.64 2.47
C ILE A 148 -9.84 20.45 1.10
N GLU A 149 -8.52 20.23 1.12
CA GLU A 149 -7.77 19.84 -0.07
C GLU A 149 -7.71 18.31 -0.15
N THR A 150 -8.23 17.74 -1.23
CA THR A 150 -8.30 16.29 -1.42
C THR A 150 -8.20 15.91 -2.90
N THR A 151 -8.30 14.63 -3.24
CA THR A 151 -8.31 14.14 -4.62
C THR A 151 -9.60 13.38 -4.92
N PRO A 152 -10.08 13.35 -6.18
CA PRO A 152 -11.23 12.55 -6.58
C PRO A 152 -11.10 11.07 -6.19
N GLY A 153 -9.90 10.49 -6.33
CA GLY A 153 -9.65 9.11 -5.93
C GLY A 153 -9.81 8.88 -4.42
N ARG A 154 -9.34 9.80 -3.57
CA ARG A 154 -9.59 9.72 -2.11
C ARG A 154 -11.08 9.81 -1.78
N ILE A 155 -11.87 10.57 -2.52
CA ILE A 155 -13.34 10.62 -2.32
C ILE A 155 -13.98 9.27 -2.65
N ILE A 156 -13.59 8.65 -3.77
CA ILE A 156 -14.06 7.30 -4.14
C ILE A 156 -13.72 6.29 -3.04
N PHE A 157 -12.49 6.36 -2.51
CA PHE A 157 -12.07 5.50 -1.40
C PHE A 157 -12.87 5.76 -0.12
N ASN A 158 -13.19 7.01 0.21
CA ASN A 158 -13.94 7.32 1.42
C ASN A 158 -15.42 6.91 1.32
N ASN A 159 -16.00 6.85 0.12
CA ASN A 159 -17.39 6.44 -0.08
C ASN A 159 -17.64 4.97 0.30
N ILE A 160 -16.62 4.11 0.27
CA ILE A 160 -16.76 2.70 0.68
C ILE A 160 -16.66 2.50 2.19
N LEU A 161 -16.16 3.49 2.94
CA LEU A 161 -15.95 3.35 4.38
C LEU A 161 -17.30 3.37 5.12
N PRO A 162 -17.46 2.54 6.17
CA PRO A 162 -18.68 2.50 6.95
C PRO A 162 -18.90 3.81 7.73
N LYS A 163 -20.19 4.09 8.02
CA LYS A 163 -20.60 5.24 8.84
C LYS A 163 -19.93 5.15 10.22
N GLY A 164 -19.18 6.18 10.59
CA GLY A 164 -18.44 6.25 11.86
C GLY A 164 -16.92 6.31 11.70
N ILE A 165 -16.39 6.03 10.51
CA ILE A 165 -14.99 6.29 10.18
C ILE A 165 -14.87 7.73 9.66
N PRO A 166 -13.87 8.52 10.11
CA PRO A 166 -13.62 9.86 9.59
C PRO A 166 -13.16 9.80 8.14
N PHE A 167 -13.29 10.91 7.42
CA PHE A 167 -12.72 11.03 6.08
C PHE A 167 -11.20 10.96 6.15
N ILE A 168 -10.61 9.99 5.48
CA ILE A 168 -9.18 9.73 5.45
C ILE A 168 -8.57 10.46 4.26
N ASN A 169 -7.78 11.48 4.56
CA ASN A 169 -7.06 12.23 3.55
C ASN A 169 -5.56 11.92 3.62
N GLY A 170 -5.11 11.07 2.71
CA GLY A 170 -3.70 10.72 2.57
C GLY A 170 -3.46 9.60 1.58
N MET A 171 -2.19 9.33 1.33
CA MET A 171 -1.74 8.22 0.50
C MET A 171 -1.71 6.94 1.34
N LEU A 172 -2.47 5.93 0.94
CA LEU A 172 -2.54 4.66 1.67
C LEU A 172 -1.57 3.63 1.08
N LYS A 173 -0.60 3.22 1.90
CA LYS A 173 0.27 2.07 1.62
C LYS A 173 -0.20 0.86 2.43
N LYS A 174 0.52 -0.26 2.33
CA LYS A 174 0.22 -1.49 3.08
C LYS A 174 0.01 -1.26 4.59
N LYS A 175 0.91 -0.48 5.22
CA LYS A 175 0.83 -0.16 6.66
C LYS A 175 -0.38 0.72 7.02
N GLY A 176 -0.71 1.68 6.16
CA GLY A 176 -1.89 2.53 6.34
C GLY A 176 -3.18 1.73 6.24
N LEU A 177 -3.28 0.79 5.29
CA LEU A 177 -4.42 -0.12 5.17
C LEU A 177 -4.53 -1.07 6.37
N GLU A 178 -3.42 -1.66 6.84
CA GLU A 178 -3.41 -2.48 8.07
C GLU A 178 -3.93 -1.68 9.28
N SER A 179 -3.45 -0.45 9.42
CA SER A 179 -3.87 0.45 10.51
C SER A 179 -5.34 0.85 10.38
N LEU A 180 -5.82 1.06 9.15
CA LEU A 180 -7.22 1.37 8.86
C LEU A 180 -8.15 0.20 9.22
N VAL A 181 -7.79 -1.03 8.86
CA VAL A 181 -8.57 -2.23 9.21
C VAL A 181 -8.65 -2.37 10.73
N PHE A 182 -7.53 -2.15 11.43
CA PHE A 182 -7.52 -2.19 12.90
C PHE A 182 -8.38 -1.08 13.52
N TYR A 183 -8.31 0.13 12.97
CA TYR A 183 -9.12 1.26 13.40
C TYR A 183 -10.62 1.01 13.20
N ALA A 184 -11.01 0.50 12.03
CA ALA A 184 -12.39 0.14 11.70
C ALA A 184 -12.93 -0.91 12.67
N TYR A 185 -12.14 -1.95 12.94
CA TYR A 185 -12.48 -3.00 13.89
C TYR A 185 -12.79 -2.45 15.29
N LEU A 186 -11.95 -1.53 15.80
CA LEU A 186 -12.13 -0.94 17.12
C LEU A 186 -13.31 0.03 17.22
N LYS A 187 -13.64 0.75 16.13
CA LYS A 187 -14.68 1.78 16.14
C LYS A 187 -16.07 1.25 15.78
N VAL A 188 -16.14 0.39 14.78
CA VAL A 188 -17.39 0.02 14.11
C VAL A 188 -17.74 -1.45 14.37
N GLY A 189 -16.77 -2.26 14.81
CA GLY A 189 -16.96 -3.67 15.13
C GLY A 189 -16.72 -4.60 13.95
N LEU A 190 -17.00 -5.89 14.15
CA LEU A 190 -16.60 -6.97 13.24
C LEU A 190 -17.35 -6.93 11.89
N GLU A 191 -18.69 -6.92 11.92
CA GLU A 191 -19.53 -7.07 10.73
C GLU A 191 -19.26 -5.99 9.67
N LEU A 192 -19.24 -4.73 10.09
CA LEU A 192 -19.00 -3.59 9.20
C LEU A 192 -17.54 -3.53 8.71
N THR A 193 -16.60 -4.11 9.48
CA THR A 193 -15.20 -4.23 9.04
C THR A 193 -15.05 -5.28 7.93
N ILE A 194 -15.80 -6.38 7.99
CA ILE A 194 -15.79 -7.41 6.93
C ILE A 194 -16.36 -6.84 5.63
N ASP A 195 -17.52 -6.17 5.70
CA ASP A 195 -18.12 -5.51 4.52
C ASP A 195 -17.17 -4.46 3.92
N MET A 196 -16.48 -3.70 4.77
CA MET A 196 -15.44 -2.75 4.33
C MET A 196 -14.29 -3.48 3.61
N LEU A 197 -13.79 -4.60 4.16
CA LEU A 197 -12.68 -5.36 3.59
C LEU A 197 -13.03 -5.92 2.20
N ASP A 198 -14.25 -6.43 2.02
CA ASP A 198 -14.70 -6.93 0.72
C ASP A 198 -14.80 -5.80 -0.32
N LYS A 199 -15.32 -4.63 0.08
CA LYS A 199 -15.35 -3.44 -0.79
C LYS A 199 -13.95 -2.95 -1.14
N ILE A 200 -13.01 -2.94 -0.18
CA ILE A 200 -11.61 -2.57 -0.43
C ILE A 200 -10.97 -3.54 -1.43
N LYS A 201 -11.23 -4.84 -1.29
CA LYS A 201 -10.73 -5.87 -2.23
C LYS A 201 -11.21 -5.59 -3.65
N GLU A 202 -12.51 -5.41 -3.85
CA GLU A 202 -13.08 -5.13 -5.17
C GLU A 202 -12.54 -3.84 -5.77
N LEU A 203 -12.54 -2.76 -4.99
CA LEU A 203 -12.03 -1.46 -5.41
C LEU A 203 -10.53 -1.52 -5.74
N GLY A 204 -9.74 -2.23 -4.93
CA GLY A 204 -8.32 -2.46 -5.16
C GLY A 204 -8.06 -3.18 -6.47
N PHE A 205 -8.71 -4.32 -6.72
CA PHE A 205 -8.54 -5.05 -7.99
C PHE A 205 -9.00 -4.25 -9.21
N ASN A 206 -10.14 -3.56 -9.11
CA ASN A 206 -10.67 -2.75 -10.21
C ASN A 206 -9.70 -1.62 -10.58
N HIS A 207 -9.24 -0.85 -9.59
CA HIS A 207 -8.33 0.27 -9.86
C HIS A 207 -6.91 -0.16 -10.22
N ALA A 208 -6.43 -1.31 -9.70
CA ALA A 208 -5.18 -1.90 -10.18
C ALA A 208 -5.27 -2.28 -11.67
N THR A 209 -6.41 -2.84 -12.10
CA THR A 209 -6.66 -3.20 -13.50
C THR A 209 -6.75 -1.95 -14.38
N PHE A 210 -7.47 -0.92 -13.94
CA PHE A 210 -7.59 0.34 -14.70
C PHE A 210 -6.27 1.11 -14.79
N ALA A 211 -5.43 1.05 -13.77
CA ALA A 211 -4.10 1.67 -13.79
C ALA A 211 -3.20 1.03 -14.85
N GLY A 212 -3.41 -0.26 -15.16
CA GLY A 212 -2.69 -0.96 -16.20
C GLY A 212 -1.18 -1.03 -15.92
N PHE A 213 -0.81 -1.23 -14.65
CA PHE A 213 0.59 -1.32 -14.25
C PHE A 213 1.32 -2.39 -15.07
N SER A 214 2.40 -1.97 -15.70
CA SER A 214 3.31 -2.83 -16.45
C SER A 214 4.73 -2.44 -16.13
N LEU A 215 5.63 -3.41 -16.22
CA LEU A 215 7.04 -3.23 -15.94
C LEU A 215 7.82 -3.34 -17.26
N GLY A 216 8.32 -2.21 -17.72
CA GLY A 216 9.24 -2.10 -18.84
C GLY A 216 10.69 -2.05 -18.39
N ILE A 217 11.61 -2.31 -19.32
CA ILE A 217 13.05 -2.12 -19.05
C ILE A 217 13.39 -0.65 -18.79
N ASP A 218 12.62 0.27 -19.36
CA ASP A 218 12.80 1.71 -19.21
C ASP A 218 12.41 2.22 -17.82
N ASP A 219 11.61 1.46 -17.05
CA ASP A 219 11.27 1.80 -15.67
C ASP A 219 12.50 1.70 -14.74
N PHE A 220 13.49 0.89 -15.12
CA PHE A 220 14.77 0.74 -14.42
C PHE A 220 15.70 1.91 -14.73
N ILE A 221 15.45 3.04 -14.08
CA ILE A 221 16.24 4.25 -14.29
C ILE A 221 17.65 4.10 -13.71
N ILE A 222 18.64 4.02 -14.59
CA ILE A 222 20.05 4.05 -14.20
C ILE A 222 20.47 5.51 -13.91
N PRO A 223 21.01 5.83 -12.72
CA PRO A 223 21.49 7.18 -12.42
C PRO A 223 22.75 7.50 -13.24
N ARG A 224 22.83 8.71 -13.80
CA ARG A 224 23.96 9.15 -14.64
C ARG A 224 25.26 9.27 -13.84
N GLU A 225 25.14 9.47 -12.54
CA GLU A 225 26.25 9.60 -11.60
C GLU A 225 26.92 8.26 -11.27
N LYS A 226 26.26 7.12 -11.56
CA LYS A 226 26.79 5.77 -11.31
C LYS A 226 28.23 5.57 -11.82
N PRO A 227 28.55 5.80 -13.10
CA PRO A 227 29.92 5.63 -13.60
C PRO A 227 30.95 6.47 -12.83
N GLU A 228 30.63 7.73 -12.52
CA GLU A 228 31.54 8.61 -11.77
C GLU A 228 31.76 8.13 -10.33
N LEU A 229 30.72 7.62 -9.67
CA LEU A 229 30.80 7.07 -8.32
C LEU A 229 31.66 5.80 -8.28
N VAL A 230 31.49 4.93 -9.27
CA VAL A 230 32.29 3.69 -9.40
C VAL A 230 33.75 4.02 -9.69
N GLU A 231 34.03 4.95 -10.61
CA GLU A 231 35.41 5.35 -10.92
C GLU A 231 36.11 5.98 -9.71
N LYS A 232 35.40 6.79 -8.92
CA LYS A 232 35.92 7.32 -7.64
C LYS A 232 36.25 6.20 -6.66
N ALA A 233 35.37 5.21 -6.52
CA ALA A 233 35.58 4.06 -5.65
C ALA A 233 36.80 3.23 -6.06
N GLU A 234 36.94 2.95 -7.36
CA GLU A 234 38.10 2.23 -7.92
C GLU A 234 39.41 2.96 -7.64
N LYS A 235 39.44 4.29 -7.79
CA LYS A 235 40.61 5.11 -7.45
C LYS A 235 40.95 5.05 -5.96
N GLU A 236 39.96 5.03 -5.06
CA GLU A 236 40.21 4.89 -3.62
C GLU A 236 40.72 3.50 -3.24
N ILE A 237 40.15 2.45 -3.85
CA ILE A 237 40.63 1.08 -3.66
C ILE A 237 42.07 0.95 -4.15
N GLN A 238 42.42 1.57 -5.27
CA GLN A 238 43.78 1.54 -5.79
C GLN A 238 44.77 2.25 -4.86
N LYS A 239 44.37 3.33 -4.18
CA LYS A 239 45.19 3.96 -3.13
C LYS A 239 45.39 3.03 -1.93
N ILE A 240 44.35 2.33 -1.50
CA ILE A 240 44.43 1.34 -0.41
C ILE A 240 45.36 0.18 -0.80
N GLU A 241 45.27 -0.29 -2.05
CA GLU A 241 46.14 -1.35 -2.56
C GLU A 241 47.61 -0.92 -2.56
N ASN A 242 47.89 0.35 -2.90
CA ASN A 242 49.25 0.90 -2.81
C ASN A 242 49.74 0.98 -1.36
N LEU A 243 48.90 1.46 -0.43
CA LEU A 243 49.24 1.50 1.01
C LEU A 243 49.52 0.10 1.58
N TYR A 244 48.82 -0.92 1.08
CA TYR A 244 49.08 -2.31 1.44
C TYR A 244 50.42 -2.79 0.89
N ARG A 245 50.75 -2.47 -0.36
CA ARG A 245 52.05 -2.79 -0.98
C ARG A 245 53.22 -2.09 -0.29
N GLU A 246 53.01 -0.87 0.19
CA GLU A 246 53.98 -0.10 1.00
C GLU A 246 54.10 -0.62 2.44
N GLY A 247 53.28 -1.60 2.84
CA GLY A 247 53.31 -2.23 4.16
C GLY A 247 52.73 -1.35 5.29
N THR A 248 52.01 -0.28 4.95
CA THR A 248 51.47 0.67 5.93
C THR A 248 50.18 0.17 6.59
N ILE A 249 49.45 -0.73 5.92
CA ILE A 249 48.19 -1.32 6.42
C ILE A 249 48.25 -2.84 6.42
N SER A 250 47.49 -3.45 7.33
CA SER A 250 47.33 -4.90 7.39
C SER A 250 46.34 -5.44 6.35
N ALA A 251 46.40 -6.74 6.05
CA ALA A 251 45.45 -7.38 5.14
C ALA A 251 43.99 -7.31 5.65
N GLY A 252 43.79 -7.35 6.97
CA GLY A 252 42.47 -7.19 7.59
C GLY A 252 41.92 -5.78 7.45
N GLU A 253 42.74 -4.75 7.67
CA GLU A 253 42.34 -3.36 7.45
C GLU A 253 42.07 -3.06 5.97
N ARG A 254 42.84 -3.66 5.05
CA ARG A 254 42.58 -3.58 3.61
C ARG A 254 41.17 -4.07 3.28
N PHE A 255 40.81 -5.25 3.79
CA PHE A 255 39.50 -5.84 3.56
C PHE A 255 38.38 -4.97 4.14
N ASN A 256 38.49 -4.57 5.40
CA ASN A 256 37.46 -3.76 6.06
C ASN A 256 37.24 -2.42 5.35
N ARG A 257 38.30 -1.71 4.97
CA ARG A 257 38.19 -0.44 4.24
C ARG A 257 37.63 -0.61 2.83
N ALA A 258 37.98 -1.69 2.14
CA ALA A 258 37.43 -1.98 0.82
C ALA A 258 35.91 -2.26 0.90
N VAL A 259 35.48 -3.02 1.91
CA VAL A 259 34.05 -3.28 2.17
C VAL A 259 33.32 -1.99 2.50
N GLU A 260 33.90 -1.12 3.33
CA GLU A 260 33.31 0.18 3.69
C GLU A 260 33.13 1.09 2.47
N ILE A 261 34.14 1.19 1.59
CA ILE A 261 34.05 1.99 0.37
C ILE A 261 32.96 1.46 -0.57
N TRP A 262 32.93 0.14 -0.83
CA TRP A 262 31.91 -0.45 -1.69
C TRP A 262 30.51 -0.35 -1.08
N GLY A 263 30.38 -0.51 0.24
CA GLY A 263 29.13 -0.28 0.97
C GLY A 263 28.63 1.15 0.78
N ALA A 264 29.48 2.14 1.07
CA ALA A 264 29.14 3.55 0.94
C ALA A 264 28.77 3.95 -0.52
N VAL A 265 29.44 3.37 -1.51
CA VAL A 265 29.15 3.61 -2.94
C VAL A 265 27.81 2.97 -3.32
N THR A 266 27.54 1.75 -2.84
CA THR A 266 26.27 1.06 -3.08
C THR A 266 25.11 1.86 -2.50
N ASP A 267 25.24 2.38 -1.28
CA ASP A 267 24.22 3.21 -0.62
C ASP A 267 23.99 4.53 -1.38
N LYS A 268 25.07 5.18 -1.84
CA LYS A 268 24.98 6.42 -2.65
C LYS A 268 24.28 6.18 -3.99
N VAL A 269 24.66 5.12 -4.71
CA VAL A 269 24.03 4.77 -6.00
C VAL A 269 22.56 4.40 -5.80
N SER A 270 22.23 3.65 -4.74
CA SER A 270 20.86 3.29 -4.38
C SER A 270 20.02 4.54 -4.08
N SER A 271 20.54 5.45 -3.26
CA SER A 271 19.87 6.71 -2.92
C SER A 271 19.61 7.58 -4.14
N ALA A 272 20.61 7.72 -5.03
CA ALA A 272 20.47 8.47 -6.27
C ALA A 272 19.45 7.84 -7.24
N MET A 273 19.38 6.51 -7.29
CA MET A 273 18.37 5.79 -8.07
C MET A 273 16.95 6.06 -7.53
N ILE A 274 16.73 5.90 -6.23
CA ILE A 274 15.44 6.13 -5.57
C ILE A 274 14.98 7.58 -5.76
N GLU A 275 15.86 8.56 -5.58
CA GLU A 275 15.52 9.97 -5.75
C GLU A 275 15.09 10.28 -7.20
N LYS A 276 15.76 9.69 -8.18
CA LYS A 276 15.44 9.88 -9.59
C LYS A 276 14.12 9.20 -9.97
N MET A 277 13.86 7.99 -9.47
CA MET A 277 12.57 7.31 -9.61
C MET A 277 11.43 8.11 -8.98
N ARG A 278 11.66 8.66 -7.78
CA ARG A 278 10.69 9.53 -7.09
C ARG A 278 10.32 10.76 -7.91
N LYS A 279 11.30 11.47 -8.46
CA LYS A 279 11.07 12.65 -9.32
C LYS A 279 10.21 12.29 -10.52
N VAL A 280 10.52 11.20 -11.21
CA VAL A 280 9.71 10.72 -12.35
C VAL A 280 8.28 10.38 -11.92
N SER A 281 8.10 9.69 -10.79
CA SER A 281 6.77 9.26 -10.35
C SER A 281 5.84 10.42 -9.95
N PHE A 282 6.36 11.46 -9.29
CA PHE A 282 5.56 12.58 -8.79
C PHE A 282 5.48 13.79 -9.73
N GLU A 283 6.53 14.08 -10.50
CA GLU A 283 6.60 15.23 -11.41
C GLU A 283 6.34 14.82 -12.86
N GLY A 284 6.48 13.54 -13.20
CA GLY A 284 6.19 13.00 -14.51
C GLY A 284 4.69 12.76 -14.74
N LYS A 285 4.30 12.83 -16.03
CA LYS A 285 2.94 12.50 -16.48
C LYS A 285 2.55 11.05 -16.16
N GLU A 286 3.53 10.14 -16.17
CA GLU A 286 3.33 8.72 -15.94
C GLU A 286 3.86 8.33 -14.55
N LEU A 287 3.19 7.37 -13.90
CA LEU A 287 3.72 6.78 -12.66
C LEU A 287 4.83 5.80 -13.06
N ASN A 288 5.96 5.85 -12.38
CA ASN A 288 6.91 4.73 -12.50
C ASN A 288 6.31 3.54 -11.74
N SER A 289 6.03 2.45 -12.45
CA SER A 289 5.44 1.22 -11.89
C SER A 289 6.31 0.55 -10.82
N LEU A 290 7.59 0.87 -10.73
CA LEU A 290 8.52 0.36 -9.71
C LEU A 290 8.54 1.19 -8.41
N PHE A 291 7.96 2.39 -8.41
CA PHE A 291 8.05 3.34 -7.29
C PHE A 291 6.77 3.38 -6.44
#